data_AF-A0A7J5X8C8-F1
#
_entry.id   AF-A0A7J5X8C8-F1
#
_cell.length_a   1.000
_cell.length_b   1.000
_cell.length_c   1.000
_cell.angle_alpha   90.00
_cell.angle_beta   90.00
_cell.angle_gamma   90.00
#
_symmetry.space_group_name_H-M   'P 1'
#
loop_
_entity.id
_entity.type
_entity.pdbx_description
1 polymer ?
#
loop_
_entity_poly.entity_id
_entity_poly.type
_entity_poly.pdbx_seq_one_letter_code
_entity_poly.pdbx_strand_id
1 'polypeptide(L)'
;MTELKGKLERRLKDTFVGFAVNNKLKQLTPDLAKKCEADFLVFYERAKKYVSERYDFSENSFHSKVSKLGLTTAVSYGEYSDAVQACSLKDIDMDGLYEEYGMLEAILSSSEMEGCHSEERYLKLFSKAEVPLVNLRKVSAYIFSTPCSNAHTERVFSMMTSAWRN
;
A
#
# COMPACT_ATOMS: atom_id res chain seq x y z
N MET A 1 -5.08 -1.01 -1.46
CA MET A 1 -5.99 -1.16 -2.63
C MET A 1 -6.89 -2.40 -2.55
N THR A 2 -6.40 -3.56 -2.11
CA THR A 2 -7.21 -4.79 -1.95
C THR A 2 -8.44 -4.59 -1.06
N GLU A 3 -8.29 -3.90 0.07
CA GLU A 3 -9.41 -3.58 0.96
C GLU A 3 -10.51 -2.75 0.26
N LEU A 4 -10.13 -1.77 -0.56
CA LEU A 4 -11.08 -0.96 -1.32
C LEU A 4 -11.85 -1.81 -2.33
N LYS A 5 -11.17 -2.68 -3.08
CA LYS A 5 -11.81 -3.61 -4.02
C LYS A 5 -12.83 -4.49 -3.29
N GLY A 6 -12.44 -5.09 -2.16
CA GLY A 6 -13.34 -5.92 -1.34
C GLY A 6 -14.54 -5.14 -0.77
N LYS A 7 -14.34 -3.87 -0.37
CA LYS A 7 -15.44 -2.99 0.06
C LYS A 7 -16.43 -2.72 -1.09
N LEU A 8 -15.94 -2.44 -2.30
CA LEU A 8 -16.79 -2.23 -3.47
C LEU A 8 -17.60 -3.49 -3.83
N GLU A 9 -16.94 -4.66 -3.83
CA GLU A 9 -17.60 -5.94 -4.12
C GLU A 9 -18.68 -6.29 -3.09
N ARG A 10 -18.41 -6.06 -1.81
CA ARG A 10 -19.42 -6.26 -0.74
C ARG A 10 -20.61 -5.33 -0.93
N ARG A 11 -20.37 -4.05 -1.21
CA ARG A 11 -21.45 -3.07 -1.43
C ARG A 11 -22.30 -3.40 -2.65
N LEU A 12 -21.69 -3.90 -3.72
CA LEU A 12 -22.42 -4.38 -4.91
C LEU A 12 -23.28 -5.59 -4.59
N LYS A 13 -22.72 -6.58 -3.88
CA LYS A 13 -23.43 -7.80 -3.48
C LYS A 13 -24.63 -7.51 -2.58
N ASP A 14 -24.45 -6.63 -1.61
CA ASP A 14 -25.45 -6.30 -0.60
C ASP A 14 -26.36 -5.13 -1.03
N THR A 15 -26.21 -4.64 -2.27
CA THR A 15 -26.83 -3.42 -2.80
C THR A 15 -26.79 -2.22 -1.84
N PHE A 16 -25.68 -2.11 -1.08
CA PHE A 16 -25.55 -1.15 -0.01
C PHE A 16 -24.96 0.18 -0.48
N VAL A 17 -25.80 1.22 -0.54
CA VAL A 17 -25.40 2.57 -0.96
C VAL A 17 -25.12 3.53 0.21
N GLY A 18 -25.18 3.03 1.44
CA GLY A 18 -24.91 3.80 2.66
C GLY A 18 -26.18 4.14 3.46
N PHE A 19 -26.06 4.23 4.78
CA PHE A 19 -27.20 4.43 5.68
C PHE A 19 -27.96 5.74 5.42
N ALA A 20 -27.23 6.85 5.31
CA ALA A 20 -27.83 8.17 5.05
C ALA A 20 -28.57 8.21 3.71
N VAL A 21 -27.98 7.59 2.67
CA VAL A 21 -28.57 7.50 1.33
C VAL A 21 -29.83 6.62 1.37
N ASN A 22 -29.77 5.45 2.00
CA ASN A 22 -30.94 4.57 2.16
C ASN A 22 -32.11 5.26 2.87
N ASN A 23 -31.84 6.07 3.89
CA ASN A 23 -32.90 6.84 4.56
C ASN A 23 -33.52 7.90 3.65
N LYS A 24 -32.72 8.54 2.78
CA LYS A 24 -33.23 9.49 1.79
C LYS A 24 -34.00 8.80 0.67
N LEU A 25 -33.58 7.62 0.21
CA LEU A 25 -34.30 6.85 -0.81
C LEU A 25 -35.73 6.48 -0.37
N LYS A 26 -35.94 6.19 0.92
CA LYS A 26 -37.28 5.92 1.48
C LYS A 26 -38.24 7.12 1.43
N GLN A 27 -37.72 8.34 1.26
CA GLN A 27 -38.52 9.56 1.14
C GLN A 27 -38.89 9.89 -0.31
N LEU A 28 -38.32 9.19 -1.29
CA LEU A 28 -38.57 9.40 -2.71
C LEU A 28 -39.73 8.53 -3.22
N THR A 29 -40.25 8.87 -4.40
CA THR A 29 -41.17 7.98 -5.11
C THR A 29 -40.47 6.68 -5.50
N PRO A 30 -41.18 5.54 -5.57
CA PRO A 30 -40.57 4.24 -5.84
C PRO A 30 -39.72 4.19 -7.11
N ASP A 31 -40.17 4.85 -8.18
CA ASP A 31 -39.47 4.87 -9.47
C ASP A 31 -38.16 5.67 -9.40
N LEU A 32 -38.18 6.82 -8.71
CA LEU A 32 -37.00 7.65 -8.52
C LEU A 32 -35.99 6.98 -7.59
N ALA A 33 -36.46 6.34 -6.51
CA ALA A 33 -35.62 5.59 -5.59
C ALA A 33 -34.87 4.46 -6.31
N LYS A 34 -35.59 3.65 -7.12
CA LYS A 34 -34.99 2.59 -7.94
C LYS A 34 -33.96 3.11 -8.94
N LYS A 35 -34.26 4.25 -9.59
CA LYS A 35 -33.32 4.87 -10.52
C LYS A 35 -32.03 5.32 -9.81
N CYS A 36 -32.16 6.00 -8.68
CA CYS A 36 -31.00 6.43 -7.90
C CYS A 36 -30.17 5.24 -7.40
N GLU A 37 -30.81 4.17 -6.92
CA GLU A 37 -30.12 2.95 -6.51
C GLU A 37 -29.33 2.34 -7.68
N ALA A 38 -29.94 2.23 -8.86
CA ALA A 38 -29.26 1.75 -10.06
C ALA A 38 -28.05 2.62 -10.42
N ASP A 39 -28.16 3.95 -10.35
CA ASP A 39 -27.05 4.86 -10.62
C ASP A 39 -25.86 4.65 -9.65
N PHE A 40 -26.15 4.42 -8.35
CA PHE A 40 -25.10 4.10 -7.36
C PHE A 40 -24.43 2.74 -7.63
N LEU A 41 -25.20 1.71 -8.01
CA LEU A 41 -24.64 0.41 -8.35
C LEU A 41 -23.75 0.50 -9.61
N VAL A 42 -24.18 1.26 -10.62
CA VAL A 42 -23.37 1.55 -11.81
C VAL A 42 -22.07 2.28 -11.43
N PHE A 43 -22.12 3.23 -10.50
CA PHE A 43 -20.93 3.89 -9.99
C PHE A 43 -19.96 2.89 -9.33
N TYR A 44 -20.44 2.00 -8.47
CA TYR A 44 -19.60 0.99 -7.83
C TYR A 44 -18.99 0.02 -8.85
N GLU A 45 -19.74 -0.42 -9.86
CA GLU A 45 -19.20 -1.25 -10.93
C GLU A 45 -18.10 -0.52 -11.71
N ARG A 46 -18.31 0.75 -12.07
CA ARG A 46 -17.28 1.57 -12.73
C ARG A 46 -16.04 1.73 -11.88
N ALA A 47 -16.20 2.00 -10.59
CA ALA A 47 -15.08 2.14 -9.65
C ALA A 47 -14.31 0.81 -9.50
N LYS A 48 -15.03 -0.31 -9.36
CA LYS A 48 -14.44 -1.66 -9.29
C LYS A 48 -13.68 -1.99 -10.57
N LYS A 49 -14.28 -1.72 -11.74
CA LYS A 49 -13.65 -1.92 -13.05
C LYS A 49 -12.38 -1.09 -13.17
N TYR A 50 -12.43 0.21 -12.89
CA TYR A 50 -11.27 1.10 -12.93
C TYR A 50 -10.12 0.58 -12.06
N VAL A 51 -10.43 0.20 -10.82
CA VAL A 51 -9.43 -0.35 -9.89
C VAL A 51 -8.86 -1.67 -10.41
N SER A 52 -9.70 -2.55 -10.96
CA SER A 52 -9.27 -3.87 -11.48
C SER A 52 -8.44 -3.77 -12.76
N GLU A 53 -8.64 -2.74 -13.58
CA GLU A 53 -7.87 -2.51 -14.81
C GLU A 53 -6.51 -1.84 -14.54
N ARG A 54 -6.36 -1.14 -13.42
CA ARG A 54 -5.16 -0.35 -13.10
C ARG A 54 -4.22 -1.02 -12.09
N TYR A 55 -4.70 -1.99 -11.34
CA TYR A 55 -3.93 -2.68 -10.32
C TYR A 55 -3.97 -4.19 -10.56
N ASP A 56 -2.80 -4.80 -10.49
CA ASP A 56 -2.71 -6.25 -10.38
C ASP A 56 -2.96 -6.67 -8.93
N PHE A 57 -3.97 -7.51 -8.72
CA PHE A 57 -4.34 -8.07 -7.42
C PHE A 57 -3.79 -9.48 -7.19
N SER A 58 -2.98 -9.99 -8.12
CA SER A 58 -2.30 -11.27 -7.96
C SER A 58 -1.27 -11.20 -6.82
N GLU A 59 -0.99 -12.36 -6.22
CA GLU A 59 0.06 -12.49 -5.21
C GLU A 59 1.47 -12.22 -5.79
N ASN A 60 1.62 -12.33 -7.11
CA ASN A 60 2.86 -12.05 -7.83
C ASN A 60 2.97 -10.61 -8.34
N SER A 61 1.98 -9.75 -8.04
CA SER A 61 2.00 -8.34 -8.41
C SER A 61 3.22 -7.61 -7.84
N PHE A 62 3.65 -6.56 -8.53
CA PHE A 62 4.73 -5.69 -8.03
C PHE A 62 4.43 -5.19 -6.61
N HIS A 63 3.20 -4.74 -6.34
CA HIS A 63 2.82 -4.26 -5.01
C HIS A 63 2.91 -5.34 -3.93
N SER A 64 2.51 -6.58 -4.25
CA SER A 64 2.65 -7.72 -3.33
C SER A 64 4.11 -7.98 -2.99
N LYS A 65 4.99 -8.02 -4.01
CA LYS A 65 6.44 -8.20 -3.81
C LYS A 65 7.03 -7.07 -2.97
N VAL A 66 6.82 -5.81 -3.37
CA VAL A 66 7.40 -4.65 -2.68
C VAL A 66 6.88 -4.51 -1.24
N SER A 67 5.67 -4.97 -0.94
CA SER A 67 5.16 -4.95 0.45
C SER A 67 6.04 -5.74 1.43
N LYS A 68 6.77 -6.76 0.95
CA LYS A 68 7.70 -7.57 1.74
C LYS A 68 8.90 -6.76 2.24
N LEU A 69 9.28 -5.70 1.52
CA LEU A 69 10.32 -4.77 1.98
C LEU A 69 9.91 -4.01 3.24
N GLY A 70 8.61 -3.84 3.49
CA GLY A 70 8.12 -3.22 4.71
C GLY A 70 8.36 -4.06 5.97
N LEU A 71 8.74 -5.34 5.80
CA LEU A 71 9.01 -6.28 6.88
C LEU A 71 7.89 -6.34 7.91
N THR A 72 6.64 -6.02 7.62
CA THR A 72 5.56 -5.96 8.63
C THR A 72 5.08 -7.34 9.08
N THR A 73 5.32 -8.35 8.27
CA THR A 73 5.07 -9.77 8.57
C THR A 73 6.39 -10.53 8.61
N ALA A 74 6.36 -11.80 9.04
CA ALA A 74 7.46 -12.70 8.76
C ALA A 74 7.65 -12.82 7.24
N VAL A 75 8.89 -12.68 6.78
CA VAL A 75 9.30 -12.73 5.38
C VAL A 75 10.53 -13.63 5.33
N SER A 76 10.63 -14.49 4.32
CA SER A 76 11.85 -15.25 4.07
C SER A 76 12.88 -14.41 3.31
N TYR A 77 14.17 -14.74 3.40
CA TYR A 77 15.18 -14.04 2.61
C TYR A 77 14.90 -14.11 1.10
N GLY A 78 14.39 -15.24 0.61
CA GLY A 78 14.00 -15.38 -0.81
C GLY A 78 12.96 -14.35 -1.22
N GLU A 79 11.88 -14.21 -0.45
CA GLU A 79 10.85 -13.18 -0.72
C GLU A 79 11.40 -11.75 -0.60
N TYR A 80 12.31 -11.52 0.36
CA TYR A 80 12.90 -10.20 0.56
C TYR A 80 13.83 -9.81 -0.60
N SER A 81 14.71 -10.72 -1.03
CA SER A 81 15.61 -10.51 -2.16
C SER A 81 14.85 -10.36 -3.48
N ASP A 82 13.79 -11.13 -3.72
CA ASP A 82 12.88 -10.95 -4.85
C ASP A 82 12.26 -9.55 -4.87
N ALA A 83 11.88 -9.02 -3.70
CA ALA A 83 11.30 -7.69 -3.59
C ALA A 83 12.34 -6.58 -3.85
N VAL A 84 13.58 -6.76 -3.40
CA VAL A 84 14.71 -5.85 -3.70
C VAL A 84 14.99 -5.82 -5.20
N GLN A 85 15.05 -7.00 -5.83
CA GLN A 85 15.26 -7.12 -7.27
C GLN A 85 14.10 -6.53 -8.08
N ALA A 86 12.85 -6.74 -7.64
CA ALA A 86 11.68 -6.14 -8.28
C ALA A 86 11.74 -4.61 -8.30
N CYS A 87 12.30 -3.99 -7.26
CA CYS A 87 12.51 -2.54 -7.20
C CYS A 87 13.69 -2.04 -8.06
N SER A 88 14.48 -2.94 -8.67
CA SER A 88 15.65 -2.61 -9.48
C SER A 88 16.62 -1.66 -8.76
N LEU A 89 16.82 -1.89 -7.45
CA LEU A 89 17.71 -1.08 -6.63
C LEU A 89 19.15 -1.27 -7.09
N LYS A 90 19.80 -0.17 -7.46
CA LYS A 90 21.21 -0.16 -7.85
C LYS A 90 22.10 -0.17 -6.61
N ASP A 91 23.31 -0.69 -6.77
CA ASP A 91 24.38 -0.62 -5.76
C ASP A 91 24.08 -1.35 -4.44
N ILE A 92 23.29 -2.41 -4.49
CA ILE A 92 23.11 -3.34 -3.38
C ILE A 92 23.95 -4.58 -3.63
N ASP A 93 24.83 -4.90 -2.69
CA ASP A 93 25.52 -6.17 -2.66
C ASP A 93 24.56 -7.23 -2.11
N MET A 94 24.10 -8.14 -2.97
CA MET A 94 23.10 -9.15 -2.60
C MET A 94 23.68 -10.24 -1.70
N ASP A 95 24.98 -10.53 -1.79
CA ASP A 95 25.63 -11.49 -0.89
C ASP A 95 25.79 -10.84 0.49
N GLY A 96 26.25 -9.59 0.54
CA GLY A 96 26.27 -8.80 1.77
C GLY A 96 24.89 -8.62 2.40
N LEU A 97 23.84 -8.45 1.58
CA LEU A 97 22.47 -8.37 2.06
C LEU A 97 21.99 -9.69 2.69
N TYR A 98 22.40 -10.84 2.16
CA TYR A 98 22.09 -12.15 2.75
C TYR A 98 22.69 -12.29 4.14
N GLU A 99 23.97 -11.97 4.29
CA GLU A 99 24.66 -12.01 5.58
C GLU A 99 24.01 -11.04 6.58
N GLU A 100 23.72 -9.80 6.16
CA GLU A 100 23.01 -8.82 6.97
C GLU A 100 21.62 -9.30 7.41
N TYR A 101 20.90 -9.97 6.53
CA TYR A 101 19.59 -10.54 6.84
C TYR A 101 19.70 -11.68 7.87
N GLY A 102 20.64 -12.61 7.67
CA GLY A 102 20.86 -13.75 8.56
C GLY A 102 21.20 -13.34 9.99
N MET A 103 21.98 -12.27 10.16
CA MET A 103 22.29 -11.70 11.49
C MET A 103 21.06 -11.19 12.24
N LEU A 104 20.00 -10.81 11.53
CA LEU A 104 18.81 -10.17 12.08
C LEU A 104 17.57 -11.06 12.07
N GLU A 105 17.65 -12.26 11.49
CA GLU A 105 16.51 -13.17 11.31
C GLU A 105 15.81 -13.48 12.64
N ALA A 106 16.58 -13.70 13.70
CA ALA A 106 16.06 -13.92 15.05
C ALA A 106 15.29 -12.69 15.59
N ILE A 107 15.75 -11.48 15.26
CA ILE A 107 15.13 -10.23 15.70
C ILE A 107 13.86 -9.96 14.88
N LEU A 108 13.89 -10.20 13.57
CA LEU A 108 12.73 -10.07 12.66
C LEU A 108 11.57 -10.98 13.07
N SER A 109 11.88 -12.15 13.61
CA SER A 109 10.92 -13.16 14.08
C SER A 109 10.53 -13.00 15.56
N SER A 110 11.08 -12.01 16.26
CA SER A 110 10.82 -11.76 17.67
C SER A 110 9.42 -11.18 17.92
N SER A 111 8.83 -11.50 19.07
CA SER A 111 7.54 -10.93 19.50
C SER A 111 7.58 -9.41 19.68
N GLU A 112 8.77 -8.82 19.90
CA GLU A 112 8.93 -7.36 20.00
C GLU A 112 8.62 -6.61 18.71
N MET A 113 8.55 -7.33 17.59
CA MET A 113 8.24 -6.79 16.28
C MET A 113 6.75 -6.90 15.93
N GLU A 114 5.94 -7.55 16.76
CA GLU A 114 4.49 -7.62 16.55
C GLU A 114 3.85 -6.22 16.67
N GLY A 115 2.91 -5.92 15.78
CA GLY A 115 2.19 -4.64 15.75
C GLY A 115 3.01 -3.43 15.29
N CYS A 116 4.33 -3.57 15.11
CA CYS A 116 5.19 -2.48 14.68
C CYS A 116 5.00 -2.15 13.19
N HIS A 117 4.98 -0.86 12.87
CA HIS A 117 5.01 -0.40 11.48
C HIS A 117 6.42 -0.54 10.88
N SER A 118 6.51 -0.41 9.56
CA SER A 118 7.77 -0.64 8.82
C SER A 118 8.92 0.21 9.33
N GLU A 119 8.68 1.50 9.58
CA GLU A 119 9.66 2.46 10.08
C GLU A 119 10.23 2.02 11.43
N GLU A 120 9.34 1.64 12.35
CA GLU A 120 9.70 1.19 13.69
C GLU A 120 10.51 -0.10 13.66
N ARG A 121 10.14 -1.04 12.77
CA ARG A 121 10.90 -2.28 12.59
C ARG A 121 12.31 -2.00 12.10
N TYR A 122 12.49 -1.20 11.05
CA TYR A 122 13.83 -0.84 10.56
C TYR A 122 14.66 -0.10 11.63
N LEU A 123 14.05 0.82 12.37
CA LEU A 123 14.73 1.50 13.49
C LEU A 123 15.19 0.52 14.57
N LYS A 124 14.34 -0.43 14.97
CA LYS A 124 14.69 -1.46 15.94
C LYS A 124 15.84 -2.34 15.45
N LEU A 125 15.80 -2.77 14.18
CA LEU A 125 16.88 -3.55 13.56
C LEU A 125 18.20 -2.79 13.60
N PHE A 126 18.21 -1.52 13.17
CA PHE A 126 19.42 -0.71 13.17
C PHE A 126 19.93 -0.37 14.57
N SER A 127 19.05 -0.29 15.58
CA SER A 127 19.44 -0.01 16.96
C SER A 127 20.08 -1.20 17.66
N LYS A 128 19.72 -2.43 17.26
CA LYS A 128 20.21 -3.67 17.86
C LYS A 128 21.41 -4.28 17.12
N ALA A 129 21.69 -3.82 15.91
CA ALA A 129 22.80 -4.31 15.12
C ALA A 129 24.14 -3.83 15.69
N GLU A 130 25.01 -4.77 16.02
CA GLU A 130 26.38 -4.49 16.46
C GLU A 130 27.30 -4.13 15.29
N VAL A 131 26.91 -4.50 14.07
CA VAL A 131 27.65 -4.24 12.83
C VAL A 131 26.90 -3.30 11.89
N PRO A 132 27.60 -2.56 11.02
CA PRO A 132 26.95 -1.71 10.02
C PRO A 132 26.15 -2.53 9.00
N LEU A 133 24.83 -2.35 9.00
CA LEU A 133 23.92 -2.97 8.03
C LEU A 133 23.82 -2.10 6.75
N VAL A 134 24.88 -2.11 5.94
CA VAL A 134 25.04 -1.17 4.83
C VAL A 134 24.00 -1.40 3.74
N ASN A 135 23.75 -2.67 3.37
CA ASN A 135 22.82 -3.02 2.30
C ASN A 135 21.37 -2.83 2.76
N LEU A 136 21.03 -3.26 3.98
CA LEU A 136 19.70 -3.06 4.54
C LEU A 136 19.37 -1.57 4.71
N ARG A 137 20.35 -0.74 5.06
CA ARG A 137 20.18 0.72 5.08
C ARG A 137 19.86 1.29 3.71
N LYS A 138 20.55 0.85 2.64
CA LYS A 138 20.25 1.27 1.27
C LYS A 138 18.82 0.89 0.86
N VAL A 139 18.38 -0.33 1.18
CA VAL A 139 17.00 -0.77 0.94
C VAL A 139 16.01 0.12 1.68
N SER A 140 16.23 0.32 2.99
CA SER A 140 15.33 1.15 3.81
C SER A 140 15.27 2.60 3.34
N ALA A 141 16.40 3.18 2.93
CA ALA A 141 16.47 4.53 2.41
C ALA A 141 15.63 4.67 1.13
N TYR A 142 15.66 3.68 0.24
CA TYR A 142 14.81 3.67 -0.93
C TYR A 142 13.31 3.66 -0.56
N ILE A 143 12.90 2.75 0.33
CA ILE A 143 11.50 2.63 0.77
C ILE A 143 11.00 3.97 1.31
N PHE A 144 11.75 4.56 2.24
CA PHE A 144 11.34 5.78 2.94
C PHE A 144 11.58 7.07 2.16
N SER A 145 12.32 7.01 1.05
CA SER A 145 12.43 8.13 0.10
C SER A 145 11.24 8.24 -0.84
N THR A 146 10.43 7.19 -0.96
CA THR A 146 9.26 7.18 -1.84
C THR A 146 8.07 7.81 -1.11
N PRO A 147 7.57 8.98 -1.53
CA PRO A 147 6.45 9.61 -0.86
C PRO A 147 5.19 8.75 -1.01
N CYS A 148 4.46 8.58 0.09
CA CYS A 148 3.23 7.77 0.13
C CYS A 148 2.03 8.42 -0.59
N SER A 149 2.15 9.69 -0.98
CA SER A 149 1.09 10.45 -1.63
C SER A 149 1.65 11.48 -2.61
N ASN A 150 0.90 11.71 -3.69
CA ASN A 150 1.10 12.80 -4.63
C ASN A 150 0.66 14.17 -4.05
N ALA A 151 0.04 14.23 -2.87
CA ALA A 151 -0.48 15.46 -2.28
C ALA A 151 0.60 16.54 -2.08
N HIS A 152 1.86 16.13 -1.84
CA HIS A 152 2.99 17.05 -1.82
C HIS A 152 3.17 17.75 -3.19
N THR A 153 3.18 16.97 -4.27
CA THR A 153 3.26 17.47 -5.65
C THR A 153 2.06 18.33 -6.02
N GLU A 154 0.85 17.94 -5.60
CA GLU A 154 -0.38 18.72 -5.81
C GLU A 154 -0.30 20.11 -5.13
N ARG A 155 0.29 20.19 -3.93
CA ARG A 155 0.52 21.46 -3.24
C ARG A 155 1.48 22.36 -4.02
N VAL A 156 2.57 21.80 -4.55
CA VAL A 156 3.51 22.52 -5.42
C VAL A 156 2.79 23.04 -6.66
N PHE A 157 1.98 22.21 -7.33
CA PHE A 157 1.20 22.65 -8.49
C PHE A 157 0.19 23.75 -8.17
N SER A 158 -0.46 23.70 -7.01
CA SER A 158 -1.37 24.74 -6.55
C SER A 158 -0.66 26.10 -6.36
N MET A 159 0.52 26.07 -5.72
CA MET A 159 1.36 27.27 -5.56
C MET A 159 1.84 27.82 -6.91
N MET A 160 2.32 26.95 -7.80
CA MET A 160 2.77 27.33 -9.15
C MET A 160 1.63 27.89 -10.00
N THR A 161 0.42 27.34 -9.88
CA THR A 161 -0.77 27.87 -10.56
C THR A 161 -1.06 29.31 -10.15
N SER A 162 -0.82 29.66 -8.89
CA SER A 162 -0.97 31.04 -8.40
C SER A 162 0.12 31.97 -8.93
N ALA A 163 1.34 31.46 -9.13
CA ALA A 163 2.45 32.23 -9.70
C ALA A 163 2.36 32.41 -11.23
N TRP A 164 1.80 31.43 -11.95
CA TRP A 164 1.69 31.47 -13.42
C TRP A 164 0.43 32.16 -13.94
N ARG A 165 -0.57 32.38 -13.08
CA ARG A 165 -1.81 33.10 -13.45
C ARG A 165 -1.82 34.57 -13.03
N ASN A 166 -0.76 35.04 -12.38
CA ASN A 166 -0.46 36.45 -12.16
C ASN A 166 0.55 36.93 -13.22
#